data_AF-A0A8S9IPM9-F1
#
_entry.id   AF-A0A8S9IPM9-F1
#
_cell.length_a   1.000
_cell.length_b   1.000
_cell.length_c   1.000
_cell.angle_alpha   90.00
_cell.angle_beta   90.00
_cell.angle_gamma   90.00
#
_symmetry.space_group_name_H-M   'P 1'
#
loop_
_entity.id
_entity.type
_entity.pdbx_description
1 polymer ?
#
loop_
_entity_poly.entity_id
_entity_poly.type
_entity_poly.pdbx_seq_one_letter_code
_entity_poly.pdbx_strand_id
1 'polypeptide(L)'
;MGSSFNVDEMKSVLLLGLACCHPNPNQRPSMKTVLKVLTGETSPPDVPTERPAFVWPAMPPSFSDVDYSLTGSQINSVTELTGR
;
A
#
# COMPACT_ATOMS: atom_id res chain seq x y z
N MET A 1 -36.39 0.25 12.84
CA MET A 1 -35.53 -0.93 12.65
C MET A 1 -34.10 -0.54 12.99
N GLY A 2 -33.54 -1.05 14.09
CA GLY A 2 -32.10 -0.94 14.33
C GLY A 2 -31.39 -2.00 13.50
N SER A 3 -30.55 -1.60 12.55
CA SER A 3 -29.75 -2.52 11.75
C SER A 3 -28.64 -3.12 12.61
N SER A 4 -28.84 -4.36 13.05
CA SER A 4 -27.77 -5.19 13.59
C SER A 4 -26.77 -5.49 12.48
N PHE A 5 -25.56 -4.93 12.58
CA PHE A 5 -24.45 -5.22 11.69
C PHE A 5 -23.74 -6.51 12.13
N ASN A 6 -23.31 -7.31 11.16
CA ASN A 6 -22.45 -8.45 11.44
C ASN A 6 -21.04 -7.93 11.78
N VAL A 7 -20.56 -8.24 12.98
CA VAL A 7 -19.27 -7.77 13.49
C VAL A 7 -18.11 -8.25 12.62
N ASP A 8 -18.20 -9.47 12.08
CA ASP A 8 -17.15 -10.04 11.24
C ASP A 8 -17.13 -9.40 9.83
N GLU A 9 -18.30 -9.09 9.28
CA GLU A 9 -18.40 -8.31 8.03
C GLU A 9 -17.80 -6.91 8.21
N MET A 10 -18.13 -6.24 9.32
CA MET A 10 -17.59 -4.91 9.63
C MET A 10 -16.06 -4.95 9.81
N LYS A 11 -15.53 -5.96 10.51
CA LYS A 11 -14.08 -6.17 10.64
C LYS A 11 -13.42 -6.43 9.29
N SER A 12 -14.04 -7.25 8.43
CA SER A 12 -13.51 -7.57 7.11
C SER A 12 -13.39 -6.32 6.23
N VAL A 13 -14.44 -5.50 6.17
CA VAL A 13 -14.43 -4.24 5.41
C VAL A 13 -13.42 -3.25 5.99
N LEU A 14 -13.26 -3.19 7.32
CA LEU A 14 -12.27 -2.33 7.96
C LEU A 14 -10.84 -2.74 7.59
N LEU A 15 -10.50 -4.03 7.72
CA LEU A 15 -9.18 -4.57 7.35
C LEU A 15 -8.88 -4.33 5.87
N LEU A 16 -9.87 -4.57 5.00
CA LEU A 16 -9.74 -4.32 3.57
C LEU A 16 -9.46 -2.83 3.28
N GLY A 17 -10.18 -1.92 3.93
CA GLY A 17 -9.96 -0.48 3.81
C GLY A 17 -8.56 -0.05 4.23
N LEU A 18 -8.05 -0.60 5.34
CA LEU A 18 -6.68 -0.33 5.79
C LEU A 18 -5.63 -0.82 4.78
N ALA A 19 -5.81 -2.01 4.21
CA ALA A 19 -4.92 -2.54 3.18
C ALA A 19 -4.93 -1.68 1.90
N CYS A 20 -6.10 -1.19 1.49
CA CYS A 20 -6.23 -0.25 0.36
C CYS A 20 -5.49 1.07 0.60
N CYS A 21 -5.37 1.51 1.85
CA CYS A 21 -4.69 2.74 2.24
C CYS A 21 -3.20 2.57 2.55
N HIS A 22 -2.57 1.45 2.17
CA HIS A 22 -1.16 1.21 2.43
C HIS A 22 -0.27 2.34 1.83
N PRO A 23 0.72 2.87 2.59
CA PRO A 23 1.58 3.97 2.13
C PRO A 23 2.41 3.60 0.89
N ASN A 24 2.91 2.36 0.82
CA ASN A 24 3.51 1.82 -0.39
C ASN A 24 2.40 1.36 -1.37
N PRO A 25 2.28 1.95 -2.59
CA PRO A 25 1.26 1.58 -3.57
C PRO A 25 1.37 0.14 -4.07
N ASN A 26 2.57 -0.44 -4.07
CA ASN A 26 2.80 -1.82 -4.54
C ASN A 26 2.26 -2.88 -3.56
N GLN A 27 1.94 -2.49 -2.33
CA GLN A 27 1.38 -3.37 -1.30
C GLN A 27 -0.14 -3.27 -1.22
N ARG A 28 -0.78 -2.38 -2.00
CA ARG A 28 -2.24 -2.25 -2.02
C ARG A 28 -2.85 -3.44 -2.77
N PRO A 29 -3.98 -4.00 -2.30
CA PRO A 29 -4.63 -5.10 -3.00
C PRO A 29 -5.15 -4.66 -4.37
N SER A 30 -5.15 -5.60 -5.33
CA SER A 30 -5.77 -5.39 -6.63
C SER A 30 -7.30 -5.27 -6.50
N MET A 31 -7.96 -4.58 -7.44
CA MET A 31 -9.43 -4.48 -7.44
C MET A 31 -10.10 -5.85 -7.50
N LYS A 32 -9.49 -6.82 -8.20
CA LYS A 32 -9.96 -8.22 -8.22
C LYS A 32 -10.00 -8.81 -6.81
N THR A 33 -8.95 -8.59 -6.02
CA THR A 33 -8.88 -9.05 -4.63
C THR A 33 -9.92 -8.34 -3.76
N VAL A 34 -10.06 -7.01 -3.91
CA VAL A 34 -11.05 -6.21 -3.19
C VAL A 34 -12.46 -6.75 -3.40
N LEU A 35 -12.85 -7.02 -4.66
CA LEU A 35 -14.17 -7.56 -4.97
C LEU A 35 -14.41 -8.91 -4.32
N LYS A 36 -13.43 -9.83 -4.37
CA LYS A 36 -13.54 -11.14 -3.73
C LYS A 36 -13.75 -11.05 -2.22
N VAL A 37 -13.13 -10.08 -1.56
CA VAL A 37 -13.32 -9.87 -0.11
C VAL A 37 -14.72 -9.31 0.15
N LEU A 38 -15.16 -8.34 -0.64
CA LEU A 38 -16.49 -7.73 -0.51
C LEU A 38 -17.64 -8.69 -0.83
N THR A 39 -17.43 -9.67 -1.72
CA THR A 39 -18.41 -10.73 -2.01
C THR A 39 -18.34 -11.91 -1.04
N GLY A 40 -17.38 -11.91 -0.10
CA GLY A 40 -17.16 -13.00 0.85
C GLY A 40 -16.52 -14.24 0.24
N GLU A 41 -15.99 -14.17 -0.98
CA GLU A 41 -15.28 -15.28 -1.65
C GLU A 41 -13.89 -15.55 -1.03
N THR A 42 -13.29 -14.57 -0.38
CA THR A 42 -11.98 -14.69 0.28
C THR A 42 -11.94 -13.87 1.56
N SER A 43 -11.10 -14.29 2.51
CA SER A 43 -10.82 -13.52 3.73
C SER A 43 -10.13 -12.19 3.41
N PRO A 44 -10.29 -11.16 4.26
CA PRO A 44 -9.56 -9.91 4.13
C PRO A 44 -8.05 -10.15 4.25
N PRO A 45 -7.22 -9.28 3.65
CA PRO A 45 -5.77 -9.34 3.80
C PRO A 45 -5.34 -9.04 5.24
N ASP A 46 -4.22 -9.62 5.66
CA ASP A 46 -3.58 -9.27 6.92
C ASP A 46 -3.01 -7.84 6.86
N VAL A 47 -3.22 -7.10 7.94
CA VAL A 47 -2.77 -5.72 8.08
C VAL A 47 -1.89 -5.62 9.34
N PRO A 48 -0.73 -4.95 9.29
CA PRO A 48 0.08 -4.72 10.47
C PRO A 48 -0.69 -3.95 11.54
N THR A 49 -0.44 -4.26 12.81
CA THR A 49 -1.10 -3.63 13.96
C THR A 49 -0.79 -2.13 14.06
N GLU A 50 0.42 -1.75 13.65
CA GLU A 50 0.88 -0.37 13.62
C GLU A 50 0.89 0.17 12.20
N ARG A 51 0.66 1.48 12.05
CA ARG A 51 0.72 2.13 10.74
C ARG A 51 2.16 2.09 10.23
N PRO A 52 2.43 1.48 9.06
CA PRO A 52 3.77 1.49 8.49
C PRO A 52 4.20 2.92 8.15
N ALA A 53 5.49 3.19 8.32
CA ALA A 53 6.07 4.48 7.97
C ALA A 53 5.90 4.75 6.46
N PHE A 54 5.65 6.01 6.11
CA PHE A 54 5.71 6.44 4.72
C PHE A 54 7.17 6.61 4.32
N VAL A 55 7.62 5.82 3.33
CA VAL A 55 8.99 5.87 2.79
C VAL A 55 8.90 6.11 1.27
N TRP A 56 9.69 7.06 0.77
CA TRP A 56 9.79 7.40 -0.65
C TRP A 56 11.25 7.34 -1.12
N PRO A 57 11.55 6.80 -2.31
CA PRO A 57 10.64 6.16 -3.26
C PRO A 57 10.08 4.84 -2.75
N ALA A 58 8.89 4.49 -3.22
CA ALA A 58 8.33 3.16 -2.98
C ALA A 58 9.17 2.13 -3.76
N MET A 59 10.15 1.52 -3.11
CA MET A 59 11.01 0.50 -3.73
C MET A 59 10.13 -0.61 -4.33
N PRO A 60 10.27 -0.92 -5.63
CA PRO A 60 9.62 -2.08 -6.22
C PRO A 60 10.20 -3.36 -5.60
N PRO A 61 9.41 -4.44 -5.47
CA PRO A 61 9.90 -5.72 -4.93
C PRO A 61 11.12 -6.28 -5.69
N SER A 62 11.33 -5.86 -6.94
CA SER A 62 12.45 -6.24 -7.82
C SER A 62 13.82 -5.64 -7.46
N PHE A 63 13.93 -4.72 -6.49
CA PHE A 63 15.19 -4.04 -6.15
C PHE A 63 15.69 -4.36 -4.72
N SER A 64 15.31 -5.50 -4.15
CA SER A 64 15.59 -5.83 -2.74
C SER A 64 17.05 -6.22 -2.43
N ASP A 65 17.92 -6.39 -3.44
CA ASP A 65 19.32 -6.83 -3.27
C ASP A 65 20.37 -5.71 -3.49
N VAL A 66 20.01 -4.42 -3.39
CA VAL A 66 21.00 -3.33 -3.52
C VAL A 66 21.44 -2.80 -2.16
N ASP A 67 22.69 -3.11 -1.78
CA ASP A 67 23.36 -2.57 -0.61
C ASP A 67 23.51 -1.04 -0.76
N TYR A 68 22.76 -0.28 0.04
CA TYR A 68 22.63 1.18 -0.10
C TYR A 68 23.83 1.97 0.47
N SER A 69 24.93 1.31 0.84
CA SER A 69 26.06 1.94 1.53
C SER A 69 26.91 2.91 0.69
N LEU A 70 26.54 3.27 -0.55
CA LEU A 70 27.36 4.19 -1.38
C LEU A 70 26.61 5.32 -2.11
N THR A 71 25.29 5.47 -2.02
CA THR A 71 24.60 6.59 -2.69
C THR A 71 24.40 7.80 -1.77
N GLY A 72 25.49 8.25 -1.14
CA GLY A 72 25.64 9.61 -0.62
C GLY A 72 26.19 10.59 -1.67
N SER A 73 26.20 10.22 -2.95
CA SER A 73 26.86 10.99 -4.01
C SER A 73 25.95 11.19 -5.22
N GLN A 74 25.65 12.47 -5.46
CA GLN A 74 25.33 13.08 -6.77
C GLN A 74 23.86 13.05 -7.26
N ILE A 75 22.98 13.79 -6.57
CA ILE A 75 21.79 14.41 -7.19
C ILE A 75 22.19 15.66 -8.00
N ASN A 76 23.06 15.51 -9.00
CA ASN A 76 23.39 16.60 -9.93
C ASN A 76 23.03 16.17 -11.35
N SER A 77 21.75 16.26 -11.73
CA SER A 77 21.28 16.37 -13.11
C SER A 77 19.77 16.64 -13.14
N VAL A 78 19.34 17.73 -12.51
CA VAL A 78 18.10 18.40 -12.90
C VAL A 78 18.47 19.24 -14.12
N THR A 79 18.15 18.71 -15.29
CA THR A 79 18.36 19.37 -16.59
C THR A 79 17.66 20.74 -16.61
N GLU A 80 18.42 21.76 -17.00
CA GLU A 80 17.97 23.12 -17.28
C GLU A 80 16.80 23.13 -18.28
N LEU A 81 15.64 23.65 -17.87
CA LEU A 81 14.60 24.12 -18.79
C LEU A 81 14.83 25.62 -19.02
N THR A 82 15.71 25.95 -19.98
CA THR A 82 15.71 27.28 -20.59
C THR A 82 14.59 27.32 -21.63
N GLY A 83 13.49 27.99 -21.27
CA GLY A 83 12.37 28.26 -22.17
C GLY A 83 12.22 29.76 -22.34
N ARG A 84 12.64 30.27 -23.50
CA ARG A 84 12.24 31.59 -24.02
C ARG A 84 10.83 31.53 -24.56
#